data_AF-A0A373FYH0-F1
#
_entry.id   AF-A0A373FYH0-F1
#
_cell.length_a   1.000
_cell.length_b   1.000
_cell.length_c   1.000
_cell.angle_alpha   90.00
_cell.angle_beta   90.00
_cell.angle_gamma   90.00
#
_symmetry.space_group_name_H-M   'P 1'
#
loop_
_entity.id
_entity.type
_entity.pdbx_description
1 polymer ?
#
loop_
_entity_poly.entity_id
_entity_poly.type
_entity_poly.pdbx_seq_one_letter_code
_entity_poly.pdbx_strand_id
1 'polypeptide(L)'
;MEEVIRKYVDECWGFVQEHREYLMYVPSYEEHIEPEMQDTFDNIIPQGKSVKIYVTQPEHTNYMVDIITEKDHVWKAIDNQISDEDISKLESKLNVILPLSYKIYLKYKHFYEIFWDLDVRLYPKPIHSWNKILIENNEELQEEILNKGYFAIGRYSDYGVIALKLTDDENKEGEILLFDYETPETEVLAPNFIEFLNQILQNPKPVLQELKGWEKKMYKME
;
A
#
# COMPACT_ATOMS: atom_id res chain seq x y z
N MET A 1 -18.21 -7.63 3.11
CA MET A 1 -17.45 -6.67 2.28
C MET A 1 -16.85 -5.59 3.16
N GLU A 2 -17.64 -4.66 3.69
CA GLU A 2 -17.12 -3.54 4.51
C GLU A 2 -16.33 -4.01 5.75
N GLU A 3 -16.81 -5.02 6.48
CA GLU A 3 -16.10 -5.57 7.65
C GLU A 3 -14.68 -6.07 7.33
N VAL A 4 -14.52 -6.75 6.18
CA VAL A 4 -13.21 -7.26 5.73
C VAL A 4 -12.28 -6.10 5.37
N ILE A 5 -12.79 -5.09 4.67
CA ILE A 5 -12.02 -3.90 4.30
C ILE A 5 -11.54 -3.15 5.54
N ARG A 6 -12.44 -2.93 6.50
CA ARG A 6 -12.11 -2.27 7.78
C ARG A 6 -11.04 -3.06 8.52
N LYS A 7 -11.25 -4.37 8.68
CA LYS A 7 -10.29 -5.26 9.32
C LYS A 7 -8.92 -5.20 8.63
N TYR A 8 -8.86 -5.29 7.31
CA TYR A 8 -7.61 -5.21 6.56
C TYR A 8 -6.88 -3.90 6.83
N VAL A 9 -7.55 -2.76 6.65
CA VAL A 9 -6.91 -1.46 6.83
C VAL A 9 -6.50 -1.23 8.29
N ASP A 10 -7.32 -1.63 9.26
CA ASP A 10 -7.03 -1.46 10.68
C ASP A 10 -5.86 -2.33 11.15
N GLU A 11 -5.74 -3.58 10.68
CA GLU A 11 -4.62 -4.46 11.00
C GLU A 11 -3.31 -3.95 10.37
N CYS A 12 -3.35 -3.58 9.08
CA CYS A 12 -2.20 -2.99 8.38
C CYS A 12 -1.73 -1.69 9.04
N TRP A 13 -2.67 -0.79 9.35
CA TRP A 13 -2.36 0.47 10.01
C TRP A 13 -1.87 0.24 11.45
N GLY A 14 -2.48 -0.67 12.20
CA GLY A 14 -2.09 -1.02 13.55
C GLY A 14 -0.65 -1.54 13.62
N PHE A 15 -0.24 -2.40 12.68
CA PHE A 15 1.14 -2.87 12.56
C PHE A 15 2.12 -1.72 12.28
N VAL A 16 1.80 -0.87 11.30
CA VAL A 16 2.63 0.28 10.95
C VAL A 16 2.75 1.27 12.12
N GLN A 17 1.66 1.45 12.88
CA GLN A 17 1.63 2.31 14.06
C GLN A 17 2.42 1.75 15.23
N GLU A 18 2.38 0.43 15.45
CA GLU A 18 3.18 -0.26 16.48
C GLU A 18 4.68 -0.04 16.26
N HIS A 19 5.12 0.07 15.00
CA HIS A 19 6.51 0.25 14.59
C HIS A 19 6.73 1.60 13.89
N ARG A 20 6.03 2.65 14.34
CA ARG A 20 6.01 3.97 13.69
C ARG A 20 7.38 4.58 13.44
N GLU A 21 8.36 4.25 14.27
CA GLU A 21 9.74 4.71 14.14
C GLU A 21 10.50 4.15 12.94
N TYR A 22 9.96 3.11 12.31
CA TYR A 22 10.55 2.46 11.14
C TYR A 22 9.62 2.51 9.92
N LEU A 23 8.30 2.70 10.12
CA LEU A 23 7.30 2.50 9.06
C LEU A 23 6.40 3.72 8.80
N MET A 24 6.32 4.70 9.71
CA MET A 24 5.43 5.87 9.55
C MET A 24 6.17 7.11 9.04
N TYR A 25 6.98 6.95 8.00
CA TYR A 25 7.64 8.08 7.36
C TYR A 25 7.67 7.96 5.83
N VAL A 26 7.78 9.11 5.19
CA VAL A 26 8.15 9.25 3.78
C VAL A 26 9.57 9.81 3.76
N PRO A 27 10.52 9.18 3.04
CA PRO A 27 11.90 9.67 2.98
C PRO A 27 11.97 11.12 2.51
N SER A 28 12.93 11.89 3.05
CA SER A 28 13.05 13.34 2.77
C SER A 28 13.29 13.71 1.30
N TYR A 29 13.64 12.74 0.45
CA TYR A 29 13.90 12.94 -0.98
C TYR A 29 12.68 12.63 -1.86
N GLU A 30 11.63 12.06 -1.29
CA GLU A 30 10.33 11.86 -1.95
C GLU A 30 9.44 13.10 -1.78
N GLU A 31 8.28 13.13 -2.46
CA GLU A 31 7.34 14.26 -2.39
C GLU A 31 6.93 14.62 -0.96
N HIS A 32 6.46 15.86 -0.78
CA HIS A 32 5.96 16.33 0.51
C HIS A 32 4.72 15.56 0.97
N ILE A 33 4.59 15.41 2.29
CA ILE A 33 3.37 14.89 2.90
C ILE A 33 2.27 15.96 2.90
N GLU A 34 1.02 15.56 2.67
CA GLU A 34 -0.15 16.45 2.77
C GLU A 34 -0.20 17.08 4.17
N PRO A 35 -0.32 18.42 4.31
CA PRO A 35 -0.20 19.10 5.60
C PRO A 35 -1.12 18.55 6.71
N GLU A 36 -2.34 18.13 6.36
CA GLU A 36 -3.33 17.56 7.28
C GLU A 36 -2.92 16.17 7.81
N MET A 37 -2.10 15.48 7.03
CA MET A 37 -1.58 14.14 7.33
C MET A 37 -0.19 14.18 7.94
N GLN A 38 0.41 15.36 8.14
CA GLN A 38 1.69 15.48 8.83
C GLN A 38 1.53 15.18 10.32
N ASP A 39 2.47 14.39 10.84
CA ASP A 39 2.60 14.11 12.27
C ASP A 39 3.92 14.65 12.82
N THR A 40 4.04 14.68 14.15
CA THR A 40 5.23 15.20 14.83
C THR A 40 6.26 14.11 15.07
N PHE A 41 7.52 14.41 14.76
CA PHE A 41 8.66 13.62 15.20
C PHE A 41 8.88 13.83 16.70
N ASP A 42 8.37 12.91 17.53
CA ASP A 42 8.71 12.91 18.96
C ASP A 42 10.18 12.47 19.10
N ASN A 43 11.06 13.43 19.45
CA ASN A 43 12.51 13.26 19.65
C ASN A 43 12.92 12.22 20.73
N ILE A 44 11.99 11.44 21.28
CA ILE A 44 12.21 10.43 22.32
C ILE A 44 12.46 9.03 21.71
N ILE A 45 12.29 8.86 20.39
CA ILE A 45 12.09 7.54 19.78
C ILE A 45 13.35 6.77 19.33
N PRO A 46 14.51 7.36 19.00
CA PRO A 46 15.66 6.54 18.57
C PRO A 46 16.54 5.95 19.68
N GLN A 47 16.38 6.37 20.94
CA GLN A 47 17.42 6.09 21.94
C GLN A 47 17.48 4.59 22.30
N GLY A 48 18.57 3.93 21.88
CA GLY A 48 18.79 2.50 22.10
C GLY A 48 18.21 1.58 21.01
N LYS A 49 17.61 2.13 19.95
CA LYS A 49 17.11 1.37 18.81
C LYS A 49 18.16 1.24 17.70
N SER A 50 18.11 0.17 16.92
CA SER A 50 19.02 0.00 15.79
C SER A 50 18.64 0.87 14.61
N VAL A 51 19.66 1.39 13.93
CA VAL A 51 19.50 2.28 12.76
C VAL A 51 18.84 1.56 11.58
N LYS A 52 19.08 0.26 11.43
CA LYS A 52 18.49 -0.59 10.39
C LYS A 52 17.93 -1.85 11.01
N ILE A 53 16.77 -2.28 10.52
CA ILE A 53 16.09 -3.50 10.95
C ILE A 53 15.44 -4.18 9.74
N TYR A 54 15.32 -5.50 9.78
CA TYR A 54 14.54 -6.22 8.77
C TYR A 54 13.07 -6.22 9.14
N VAL A 55 12.20 -6.02 8.15
CA VAL A 55 10.82 -6.49 8.20
C VAL A 55 10.81 -7.89 7.60
N THR A 56 10.28 -8.85 8.33
CA THR A 56 10.29 -10.27 7.95
C THR A 56 8.90 -10.86 8.03
N GLN A 57 8.62 -11.81 7.13
CA GLN A 57 7.42 -12.63 7.13
C GLN A 57 7.77 -13.98 6.51
N PRO A 58 7.33 -15.11 7.09
CA PRO A 58 7.55 -16.43 6.53
C PRO A 58 7.19 -16.49 5.04
N GLU A 59 8.04 -17.17 4.25
CA GLU A 59 7.86 -17.36 2.80
C GLU A 59 8.01 -16.10 1.92
N HIS A 60 8.33 -14.94 2.52
CA HIS A 60 8.53 -13.69 1.80
C HIS A 60 9.99 -13.24 1.86
N THR A 61 10.39 -12.38 0.91
CA THR A 61 11.72 -11.76 0.94
C THR A 61 11.75 -10.68 2.00
N ASN A 62 12.71 -10.78 2.93
CA ASN A 62 12.92 -9.74 3.93
C ASN A 62 13.35 -8.44 3.24
N TYR A 63 12.78 -7.32 3.67
CA TYR A 63 13.24 -6.01 3.25
C TYR A 63 13.66 -5.17 4.46
N MET A 64 14.59 -4.26 4.24
CA MET A 64 15.24 -3.50 5.31
C MET A 64 14.64 -2.10 5.40
N VAL A 65 14.42 -1.64 6.62
CA VAL A 65 13.94 -0.28 6.90
C VAL A 65 14.91 0.44 7.82
N ASP A 66 14.96 1.76 7.64
CA ASP A 66 15.77 2.66 8.45
C ASP A 66 14.95 3.24 9.59
N ILE A 67 15.61 3.54 10.71
CA ILE A 67 14.98 4.35 11.75
C ILE A 67 14.74 5.76 11.23
N ILE A 68 13.58 6.30 11.53
CA ILE A 68 13.18 7.65 11.18
C ILE A 68 14.16 8.68 11.72
N THR A 69 14.45 9.71 10.92
CA THR A 69 15.34 10.83 11.26
C THR A 69 14.58 12.15 11.23
N GLU A 70 15.20 13.21 11.77
CA GLU A 70 14.63 14.57 11.74
C GLU A 70 14.39 15.12 10.33
N LYS A 71 15.00 14.51 9.30
CA LYS A 71 14.81 14.93 7.90
C LYS A 71 13.57 14.32 7.28
N ASP A 72 13.12 13.19 7.80
CA ASP A 72 12.02 12.43 7.22
C ASP A 72 10.69 13.09 7.51
N HIS A 73 9.73 12.86 6.63
CA HIS A 73 8.39 13.38 6.78
C HIS A 73 7.56 12.34 7.51
N VAL A 74 7.12 12.62 8.74
CA VAL A 74 6.25 11.73 9.51
C VAL A 74 4.81 11.94 9.07
N TRP A 75 4.09 10.87 8.76
CA TRP A 75 2.65 10.95 8.47
C TRP A 75 1.82 10.34 9.61
N LYS A 76 0.53 10.64 9.60
CA LYS A 76 -0.53 9.94 10.33
C LYS A 76 -1.69 9.62 9.39
N ALA A 77 -2.40 8.54 9.68
CA ALA A 77 -3.65 8.26 9.00
C ALA A 77 -4.73 9.24 9.47
N ILE A 78 -5.65 9.60 8.57
CA ILE A 78 -6.81 10.44 8.91
C ILE A 78 -8.09 9.78 8.38
N ASP A 79 -9.23 10.22 8.92
CA ASP A 79 -10.52 9.75 8.48
C ASP A 79 -10.79 10.14 7.02
N ASN A 80 -11.60 9.34 6.35
CA ASN A 80 -11.93 9.52 4.93
C ASN A 80 -12.56 10.88 4.64
N GLN A 81 -12.14 11.48 3.52
CA GLN A 81 -12.80 12.65 2.93
C GLN A 81 -13.22 12.42 1.47
N ILE A 82 -13.03 11.22 0.93
CA ILE A 82 -13.44 10.84 -0.43
C ILE A 82 -14.96 10.68 -0.47
N SER A 83 -15.60 11.43 -1.37
CA SER A 83 -17.03 11.33 -1.65
C SER A 83 -17.31 10.44 -2.87
N ASP A 84 -18.57 10.06 -3.05
CA ASP A 84 -19.01 9.36 -4.28
C ASP A 84 -18.85 10.23 -5.53
N GLU A 85 -18.91 11.56 -5.39
CA GLU A 85 -18.66 12.50 -6.49
C GLU A 85 -17.19 12.47 -6.92
N ASP A 86 -16.25 12.35 -5.97
CA ASP A 86 -14.82 12.29 -6.28
C ASP A 86 -14.47 10.98 -6.99
N ILE A 87 -15.07 9.86 -6.56
CA ILE A 87 -14.95 8.58 -7.26
C ILE A 87 -15.57 8.66 -8.65
N SER A 88 -16.74 9.29 -8.80
CA SER A 88 -17.39 9.47 -10.10
C SER A 88 -16.52 10.28 -11.07
N LYS A 89 -15.79 11.29 -10.57
CA LYS A 89 -14.83 12.08 -11.36
C LYS A 89 -13.64 11.21 -11.82
N LEU A 90 -13.10 10.36 -10.94
CA LEU A 90 -12.05 9.40 -11.29
C LEU A 90 -12.53 8.40 -12.36
N GLU A 91 -13.68 7.77 -12.14
CA GLU A 91 -14.33 6.84 -13.08
C GLU A 91 -14.56 7.49 -14.45
N SER A 92 -15.06 8.74 -14.47
CA SER A 92 -15.27 9.50 -15.70
C SER A 92 -13.95 9.84 -16.41
N LYS A 93 -12.91 10.20 -15.66
CA LYS A 93 -11.60 10.58 -16.20
C LYS A 93 -10.91 9.39 -16.88
N LEU A 94 -11.03 8.19 -16.32
CA LEU A 94 -10.43 6.97 -16.86
C LEU A 94 -11.39 6.15 -17.72
N ASN A 95 -12.67 6.55 -17.80
CA ASN A 95 -13.75 5.85 -18.49
C ASN A 95 -13.91 4.39 -18.00
N VAL A 96 -14.02 4.21 -16.69
CA VAL A 96 -14.14 2.90 -16.02
C VAL A 96 -15.31 2.87 -15.03
N ILE A 97 -15.72 1.67 -14.63
CA ILE A 97 -16.65 1.44 -13.50
C ILE A 97 -15.92 0.60 -12.46
N LEU A 98 -15.63 1.19 -11.31
CA LEU A 98 -15.00 0.51 -10.19
C LEU A 98 -16.04 -0.36 -9.44
N PRO A 99 -15.65 -1.53 -8.93
CA PRO A 99 -16.56 -2.35 -8.12
C PRO A 99 -16.79 -1.73 -6.74
N LEU A 100 -17.95 -2.03 -6.15
CA LEU A 100 -18.35 -1.49 -4.85
C LEU A 100 -17.33 -1.77 -3.74
N SER A 101 -16.71 -2.96 -3.72
CA SER A 101 -15.69 -3.30 -2.73
C SER A 101 -14.51 -2.33 -2.75
N TYR A 102 -14.01 -1.99 -3.93
CA TYR A 102 -12.89 -1.07 -4.07
C TYR A 102 -13.31 0.37 -3.73
N LYS A 103 -14.50 0.80 -4.13
CA LYS A 103 -15.07 2.10 -3.72
C LYS A 103 -15.16 2.24 -2.20
N ILE A 104 -15.58 1.18 -1.49
CA ILE A 104 -15.65 1.17 -0.02
C ILE A 104 -14.24 1.27 0.58
N TYR A 105 -13.24 0.57 0.01
CA TYR A 105 -11.85 0.68 0.44
C TYR A 105 -11.26 2.07 0.24
N LEU A 106 -11.54 2.72 -0.89
CA LEU A 106 -11.15 4.11 -1.10
C LEU A 106 -11.74 5.00 0.00
N LYS A 107 -13.03 4.83 0.32
CA LYS A 107 -13.77 5.64 1.30
C LYS A 107 -13.50 5.32 2.77
N TYR A 108 -12.52 4.48 3.11
CA TYR A 108 -12.33 4.10 4.51
C TYR A 108 -11.44 5.07 5.30
N LYS A 109 -10.20 5.29 4.85
CA LYS A 109 -9.20 6.15 5.50
C LYS A 109 -8.16 6.66 4.49
N HIS A 110 -7.52 7.77 4.80
CA HIS A 110 -6.34 8.26 4.10
C HIS A 110 -5.06 7.84 4.80
N PHE A 111 -4.06 7.42 4.02
CA PHE A 111 -2.74 6.95 4.50
C PHE A 111 -1.70 6.96 3.38
N TYR A 112 -0.42 6.87 3.75
CA TYR A 112 0.70 6.68 2.81
C TYR A 112 0.98 5.20 2.59
N GLU A 113 1.88 4.57 3.34
CA GLU A 113 2.20 3.16 3.16
C GLU A 113 1.66 2.31 4.32
N ILE A 114 0.78 1.36 4.02
CA ILE A 114 0.35 0.30 4.95
C ILE A 114 0.37 -1.05 4.25
N PHE A 115 0.63 -2.11 5.00
CA PHE A 115 0.69 -3.47 4.47
C PHE A 115 0.55 -4.51 5.58
N TRP A 116 0.20 -5.72 5.17
CA TRP A 116 0.20 -6.92 6.02
C TRP A 116 0.99 -8.05 5.36
N ASP A 117 0.91 -8.15 4.03
CA ASP A 117 1.75 -8.99 3.21
C ASP A 117 2.97 -8.18 2.73
N LEU A 118 4.16 -8.76 2.83
CA LEU A 118 5.41 -8.07 2.50
C LEU A 118 5.55 -7.72 1.02
N ASP A 119 4.97 -8.52 0.15
CA ASP A 119 5.06 -8.34 -1.30
C ASP A 119 3.91 -7.46 -1.83
N VAL A 120 2.79 -7.38 -1.13
CA VAL A 120 1.66 -6.53 -1.56
C VAL A 120 1.75 -5.10 -1.01
N ARG A 121 1.73 -4.11 -1.91
CA ARG A 121 1.49 -2.70 -1.56
C ARG A 121 0.37 -2.14 -2.42
N LEU A 122 -0.82 -2.01 -1.83
CA LEU A 122 -1.90 -1.24 -2.44
C LEU A 122 -1.52 0.24 -2.49
N TYR A 123 -1.96 0.95 -3.53
CA TYR A 123 -1.55 2.34 -3.72
C TYR A 123 -1.94 3.23 -2.52
N PRO A 124 -1.06 4.19 -2.18
CA PRO A 124 -1.30 5.13 -1.10
C PRO A 124 -2.55 5.96 -1.39
N LYS A 125 -3.20 6.45 -0.34
CA LYS A 125 -4.35 7.34 -0.44
C LYS A 125 -4.14 8.64 0.35
N PRO A 126 -3.17 9.49 -0.01
CA PRO A 126 -3.07 10.79 0.63
C PRO A 126 -4.28 11.65 0.27
N ILE A 127 -4.71 12.51 1.19
CA ILE A 127 -6.00 13.20 1.13
C ILE A 127 -6.26 13.98 -0.18
N HIS A 128 -5.26 14.69 -0.71
CA HIS A 128 -5.42 15.54 -1.89
C HIS A 128 -4.85 14.95 -3.18
N SER A 129 -4.16 13.81 -3.11
CA SER A 129 -3.41 13.23 -4.23
C SER A 129 -3.71 11.76 -4.53
N TRP A 130 -4.57 11.08 -3.75
CA TRP A 130 -4.96 9.68 -3.98
C TRP A 130 -5.47 9.42 -5.41
N ASN A 131 -6.27 10.33 -5.97
CA ASN A 131 -6.84 10.16 -7.32
C ASN A 131 -5.78 10.40 -8.40
N LYS A 132 -4.87 11.36 -8.20
CA LYS A 132 -3.73 11.61 -9.08
C LYS A 132 -2.87 10.36 -9.18
N ILE A 133 -2.54 9.73 -8.05
CA ILE A 133 -1.79 8.46 -8.00
C ILE A 133 -2.49 7.38 -8.83
N LEU A 134 -3.80 7.18 -8.64
CA LEU A 134 -4.56 6.18 -9.41
C LEU A 134 -4.61 6.49 -10.90
N ILE A 135 -4.78 7.76 -11.26
CA ILE A 135 -4.80 8.21 -12.67
C ILE A 135 -3.45 7.96 -13.32
N GLU A 136 -2.36 8.44 -12.72
CA GLU A 136 -1.01 8.34 -13.28
C GLU A 136 -0.62 6.87 -13.48
N ASN A 137 -0.79 6.01 -12.48
CA ASN A 137 -0.46 4.59 -12.61
C ASN A 137 -1.29 3.86 -13.67
N ASN A 138 -2.56 4.22 -13.85
CA ASN A 138 -3.42 3.59 -14.87
C ASN A 138 -3.22 4.18 -16.27
N GLU A 139 -2.88 5.46 -16.40
CA GLU A 139 -2.51 6.10 -17.67
C GLU A 139 -1.13 5.61 -18.15
N GLU A 140 -0.17 5.40 -17.25
CA GLU A 140 1.15 4.83 -17.57
C GLU A 140 1.06 3.39 -18.11
N LEU A 141 0.12 2.60 -17.59
CA LEU A 141 -0.11 1.20 -17.99
C LEU A 141 -1.33 1.07 -18.89
N GLN A 142 -1.65 2.12 -19.66
CA GLN A 142 -2.90 2.20 -20.38
C GLN A 142 -3.04 1.10 -21.44
N GLU A 143 -1.99 0.80 -22.21
CA GLU A 143 -2.06 -0.22 -23.27
C GLU A 143 -1.99 -1.65 -22.70
N GLU A 144 -1.23 -1.81 -21.63
CA GLU A 144 -0.90 -3.08 -21.01
C GLU A 144 -2.05 -3.61 -20.15
N ILE A 145 -2.73 -2.72 -19.42
CA ILE A 145 -3.70 -3.04 -18.37
C ILE A 145 -5.05 -2.36 -18.66
N LEU A 146 -5.09 -1.02 -18.74
CA LEU A 146 -6.36 -0.27 -18.74
C LEU A 146 -7.25 -0.58 -19.96
N ASN A 147 -6.68 -0.50 -21.17
CA ASN A 147 -7.37 -0.79 -22.43
C ASN A 147 -7.84 -2.25 -22.53
N LYS A 148 -7.28 -3.15 -21.71
CA LYS A 148 -7.69 -4.57 -21.64
C LYS A 148 -8.77 -4.83 -20.58
N GLY A 149 -9.28 -3.77 -19.93
CA GLY A 149 -10.34 -3.86 -18.95
C GLY A 149 -9.85 -4.20 -17.54
N TYR A 150 -8.62 -3.81 -17.20
CA TYR A 150 -8.07 -3.96 -15.86
C TYR A 150 -7.75 -2.59 -15.26
N PHE A 151 -7.67 -2.51 -13.93
CA PHE A 151 -7.41 -1.28 -13.22
C PHE A 151 -6.33 -1.52 -12.17
N ALA A 152 -5.17 -0.88 -12.32
CA ALA A 152 -4.07 -0.99 -11.38
C ALA A 152 -4.46 -0.41 -10.01
N ILE A 153 -4.23 -1.18 -8.95
CA ILE A 153 -4.58 -0.82 -7.56
C ILE A 153 -3.41 -0.93 -6.58
N GLY A 154 -2.26 -1.44 -7.04
CA GLY A 154 -1.06 -1.59 -6.21
C GLY A 154 0.09 -2.25 -6.97
N ARG A 155 1.18 -2.46 -6.26
CA ARG A 155 2.38 -3.18 -6.73
C ARG A 155 2.54 -4.50 -5.98
N TYR A 156 3.14 -5.47 -6.65
CA TYR A 156 3.62 -6.71 -6.10
C TYR A 156 5.15 -6.72 -6.16
N SER A 157 5.78 -6.68 -5.00
CA SER A 157 7.22 -6.51 -4.83
C SER A 157 7.75 -5.38 -5.74
N ASP A 158 8.92 -5.55 -6.34
CA ASP A 158 9.52 -4.62 -7.30
C ASP A 158 9.26 -4.98 -8.78
N TYR A 159 8.58 -6.10 -9.05
CA TYR A 159 8.49 -6.67 -10.40
C TYR A 159 7.08 -6.74 -10.98
N GLY A 160 6.02 -6.42 -10.22
CA GLY A 160 4.65 -6.57 -10.73
C GLY A 160 3.64 -5.54 -10.25
N VAL A 161 2.48 -5.57 -10.93
CA VAL A 161 1.31 -4.74 -10.66
C VAL A 161 0.15 -5.61 -10.25
N ILE A 162 -0.55 -5.17 -9.20
CA ILE A 162 -1.81 -5.76 -8.77
C ILE A 162 -2.92 -4.97 -9.43
N ALA A 163 -3.74 -5.64 -10.22
CA ALA A 163 -4.84 -5.00 -10.94
C ALA A 163 -6.16 -5.73 -10.71
N LEU A 164 -7.24 -4.95 -10.70
CA LEU A 164 -8.61 -5.42 -10.62
C LEU A 164 -9.19 -5.54 -12.02
N LYS A 165 -9.83 -6.66 -12.33
CA LYS A 165 -10.61 -6.82 -13.57
C LYS A 165 -11.90 -6.02 -13.49
N LEU A 166 -12.07 -5.08 -14.42
CA LEU A 166 -13.25 -4.23 -14.50
C LEU A 166 -14.42 -5.00 -15.11
N THR A 167 -15.63 -4.59 -14.73
CA THR A 167 -16.89 -5.13 -15.24
C THR A 167 -17.79 -3.99 -15.72
N ASP A 168 -18.93 -4.32 -16.30
CA ASP A 168 -19.93 -3.36 -16.78
C ASP A 168 -20.90 -2.89 -15.68
N ASP A 169 -20.73 -3.35 -14.43
CA ASP A 169 -21.65 -3.12 -13.32
C ASP A 169 -20.87 -3.09 -12.00
N GLU A 170 -20.98 -2.01 -11.23
CA GLU A 170 -20.29 -1.86 -9.95
C GLU A 170 -20.64 -2.95 -8.92
N ASN A 171 -21.79 -3.62 -9.09
CA ASN A 171 -22.22 -4.73 -8.24
C ASN A 171 -21.59 -6.08 -8.64
N LYS A 172 -20.87 -6.13 -9.77
CA LYS A 172 -20.13 -7.30 -10.23
C LYS A 172 -18.65 -7.11 -9.92
N GLU A 173 -18.17 -7.90 -8.98
CA GLU A 173 -16.76 -7.99 -8.66
C GLU A 173 -15.99 -8.74 -9.76
N GLY A 174 -14.79 -8.27 -10.07
CA GLY A 174 -13.85 -8.97 -10.95
C GLY A 174 -12.66 -9.53 -10.19
N GLU A 175 -11.94 -10.44 -10.85
CA GLU A 175 -10.73 -11.07 -10.34
C GLU A 175 -9.64 -10.04 -10.02
N ILE A 176 -8.77 -10.38 -9.08
CA ILE A 176 -7.52 -9.66 -8.81
C ILE A 176 -6.40 -10.43 -9.50
N LEU A 177 -5.60 -9.72 -10.28
CA LEU A 177 -4.52 -10.28 -11.07
C LEU A 177 -3.18 -9.63 -10.75
N LEU A 178 -2.12 -10.42 -10.85
CA LEU A 178 -0.74 -9.97 -10.92
C LEU A 178 -0.32 -9.87 -12.39
N PHE A 179 0.13 -8.69 -12.79
CA PHE A 179 0.83 -8.46 -14.05
C PHE A 179 2.32 -8.33 -13.76
N ASP A 180 3.10 -9.28 -14.25
CA ASP A 180 4.56 -9.24 -14.18
C ASP A 180 5.12 -8.29 -15.25
N TYR A 181 6.06 -7.43 -14.90
CA TYR A 181 6.71 -6.53 -15.86
C TYR A 181 7.64 -7.27 -16.82
N GLU A 182 8.19 -8.41 -16.40
CA GLU A 182 9.17 -9.19 -17.18
C GLU A 182 8.49 -10.21 -18.10
N THR A 183 7.29 -10.66 -17.73
CA THR A 183 6.60 -11.73 -18.45
C THR A 183 5.19 -11.30 -18.89
N PRO A 184 4.71 -11.77 -20.07
CA PRO A 184 3.35 -11.48 -20.52
C PRO A 184 2.29 -12.30 -19.78
N GLU A 185 2.67 -13.13 -18.80
CA GLU A 185 1.76 -13.98 -18.06
C GLU A 185 1.06 -13.19 -16.95
N THR A 186 -0.24 -13.42 -16.81
CA THR A 186 -1.06 -12.85 -15.74
C THR A 186 -1.48 -13.94 -14.78
N GLU A 187 -1.18 -13.78 -13.50
CA GLU A 187 -1.59 -14.71 -12.46
C GLU A 187 -2.87 -14.21 -11.78
N VAL A 188 -3.84 -15.08 -11.57
CA VAL A 188 -5.03 -14.75 -10.77
C VAL A 188 -4.68 -14.92 -9.30
N LEU A 189 -4.60 -13.80 -8.57
CA LEU A 189 -4.32 -13.80 -7.13
C LEU A 189 -5.57 -14.17 -6.33
N ALA A 190 -6.74 -13.66 -6.73
CA ALA A 190 -7.99 -13.91 -6.02
C ALA A 190 -9.22 -13.73 -6.91
N PRO A 191 -10.36 -14.37 -6.59
CA PRO A 191 -11.59 -14.25 -7.39
C PRO A 191 -12.25 -12.87 -7.30
N ASN A 192 -11.96 -12.10 -6.25
CA ASN A 192 -12.38 -10.71 -6.10
C ASN A 192 -11.55 -9.99 -5.03
N PHE A 193 -11.74 -8.68 -4.92
CA PHE A 193 -11.00 -7.83 -3.99
C PHE A 193 -11.20 -8.23 -2.52
N ILE A 194 -12.39 -8.66 -2.12
CA ILE A 194 -12.64 -9.07 -0.72
C ILE A 194 -11.92 -10.36 -0.37
N GLU A 195 -11.96 -11.35 -1.26
CA GLU A 195 -11.19 -12.58 -1.05
C GLU A 195 -9.69 -12.32 -1.07
N PHE A 196 -9.21 -11.39 -1.89
CA PHE A 196 -7.81 -10.96 -1.87
C PHE A 196 -7.39 -10.42 -0.50
N LEU A 197 -8.14 -9.47 0.06
CA LEU A 197 -7.85 -8.93 1.39
C LEU A 197 -7.95 -9.99 2.49
N ASN A 198 -8.92 -10.90 2.41
CA ASN A 198 -9.06 -12.01 3.35
C ASN A 198 -7.87 -12.98 3.31
N GLN A 199 -7.38 -13.31 2.11
CA GLN A 199 -6.21 -14.17 1.91
C GLN A 199 -4.96 -13.52 2.49
N ILE A 200 -4.72 -12.23 2.19
CA ILE A 200 -3.63 -11.47 2.80
C ILE A 200 -3.70 -11.55 4.34
N LEU A 201 -4.88 -11.36 4.93
CA LEU A 201 -5.05 -11.44 6.38
C LEU A 201 -4.86 -12.85 6.98
N GLN A 202 -4.78 -13.91 6.17
CA GLN A 202 -4.37 -15.23 6.65
C GLN A 202 -2.85 -15.35 6.80
N ASN A 203 -2.08 -14.48 6.13
CA ASN A 203 -0.64 -14.48 6.25
C ASN A 203 -0.21 -14.13 7.68
N PRO A 204 0.88 -14.74 8.18
CA PRO A 204 1.39 -14.43 9.50
C PRO A 204 1.74 -12.94 9.62
N LYS A 205 1.42 -12.31 10.75
CA LYS A 205 1.77 -10.90 11.01
C LYS A 205 3.27 -10.65 10.74
N PRO A 206 3.64 -9.62 9.97
CA PRO A 206 5.03 -9.21 9.81
C PRO A 206 5.70 -8.89 11.14
N VAL A 207 7.01 -9.13 11.23
CA VAL A 207 7.80 -8.81 12.44
C VAL A 207 9.07 -8.08 12.10
N LEU A 208 9.43 -7.12 12.95
CA LEU A 208 10.71 -6.42 12.89
C LEU A 208 11.80 -7.25 13.58
N GLN A 209 12.89 -7.52 12.87
CA GLN A 209 13.99 -8.33 13.35
C GLN A 209 15.33 -7.61 13.24
N GLU A 210 16.02 -7.49 14.37
CA GLU A 210 17.37 -6.95 14.49
C GLU A 210 18.38 -7.67 13.58
N LEU A 211 19.30 -6.88 13.02
CA LEU A 211 20.43 -7.40 12.26
C LEU A 211 21.31 -8.29 13.16
N LYS A 212 21.74 -9.43 12.63
CA LYS A 212 22.73 -10.30 13.26
C LYS A 212 24.09 -9.59 13.26
N GLY A 213 24.96 -9.95 14.21
CA GLY A 213 26.26 -9.28 14.37
C GLY A 213 27.16 -9.33 13.13
N TRP A 214 27.03 -10.32 12.25
CA TRP A 214 27.79 -10.35 10.99
C TRP A 214 27.17 -9.46 9.90
N GLU A 215 25.84 -9.28 9.90
CA GLU A 215 25.13 -8.37 8.99
C GLU A 215 25.48 -6.92 9.34
N LYS A 216 25.52 -6.57 10.63
CA LYS A 216 25.97 -5.25 11.10
C LYS A 216 27.37 -4.89 10.58
N LYS A 217 28.30 -5.85 10.57
CA LYS A 217 29.65 -5.68 10.01
C LYS A 217 29.65 -5.49 8.50
N MET A 218 28.81 -6.24 7.77
CA MET A 218 28.69 -6.06 6.31
C MET A 218 28.20 -4.66 5.94
N TYR A 219 27.23 -4.14 6.69
CA TYR A 219 26.69 -2.79 6.48
C TYR A 219 27.55 -1.68 7.09
N LYS A 220 28.74 -2.00 7.63
CA LYS A 220 29.66 -1.03 8.27
C LYS A 220 29.00 -0.22 9.40
N MET A 221 28.10 -0.87 10.14
CA MET A 221 27.38 -0.28 11.26
C MET A 221 28.10 -0.49 12.60
N GLU A 222 29.16 -1.32 12.60
CA GLU A 222 30.11 -1.58 13.70
C GLU A 222 31.53 -1.80 13.14
#